data_AF-A0A931RKL5-F1
#
_entry.id   AF-A0A931RKL5-F1
#
_cell.length_a   1.000
_cell.length_b   1.000
_cell.length_c   1.000
_cell.angle_alpha   90.00
_cell.angle_beta   90.00
_cell.angle_gamma   90.00
#
_symmetry.space_group_name_H-M   'P 1'
#
loop_
_entity.id
_entity.type
_entity.pdbx_description
1 polymer ?
#
loop_
_entity_poly.entity_id
_entity_poly.type
_entity_poly.pdbx_seq_one_letter_code
_entity_poly.pdbx_strand_id
1 'polypeptide(L)'
;MKAFKTTWNHIRRSPYQAIAAIIVATQSFFIITLLTFVVIGSAKVIQYFESRPQVMAFFKDEAEQKDIETLYAELDKTGKVAKIRFISKKEALQIYRKQNADNPLLL
;
A
#
# COMPACT_ATOMS: atom_id res chain seq x y z
N MET A 1 -22.39 -24.64 -32.51
CA MET A 1 -21.54 -24.72 -33.73
C MET A 1 -22.01 -23.83 -34.89
N LYS A 2 -23.32 -23.68 -35.16
CA LYS A 2 -23.82 -22.80 -36.25
C LYS A 2 -23.36 -21.32 -36.11
N ALA A 3 -23.46 -20.75 -34.91
CA ALA A 3 -23.05 -19.36 -34.66
C ALA A 3 -21.58 -19.09 -35.03
N PHE A 4 -20.66 -19.97 -34.61
CA PHE A 4 -19.22 -19.84 -34.93
C PHE A 4 -18.96 -19.86 -36.45
N LYS A 5 -19.66 -20.73 -37.18
CA LYS A 5 -19.55 -20.83 -38.64
C LYS A 5 -20.11 -19.57 -39.34
N THR A 6 -21.21 -19.02 -38.81
CA THR A 6 -21.79 -17.76 -39.31
C THR A 6 -20.87 -16.58 -39.05
N THR A 7 -20.35 -16.43 -37.83
CA THR A 7 -19.38 -15.37 -37.47
C THR A 7 -18.12 -15.45 -38.33
N TRP A 8 -17.56 -16.65 -38.52
CA TRP A 8 -16.40 -16.87 -39.39
C TRP A 8 -16.67 -16.47 -40.85
N ASN A 9 -17.85 -16.80 -41.37
CA ASN A 9 -18.25 -16.41 -42.72
C ASN A 9 -18.38 -14.89 -42.86
N HIS A 10 -18.88 -14.18 -41.84
CA HIS A 10 -18.94 -12.71 -41.84
C HIS A 10 -17.55 -12.07 -41.78
N ILE A 11 -16.67 -12.56 -40.90
CA ILE A 11 -15.29 -12.07 -40.78
C ILE A 11 -14.54 -12.22 -42.11
N ARG A 12 -14.68 -13.36 -42.81
CA ARG A 12 -14.02 -13.59 -44.09
C ARG A 12 -14.59 -12.76 -45.24
N ARG A 13 -15.88 -12.42 -45.19
CA ARG A 13 -16.56 -11.65 -46.25
C ARG A 13 -16.37 -10.14 -46.12
N SER A 14 -16.21 -9.62 -44.90
CA SER A 14 -16.00 -8.19 -44.63
C SER A 14 -14.84 -7.97 -43.64
N PRO A 15 -13.59 -8.27 -44.04
CA PRO A 15 -12.45 -8.30 -43.12
C PRO A 15 -12.13 -6.93 -42.51
N TYR A 16 -12.19 -5.85 -43.30
CA TYR A 16 -11.90 -4.50 -42.80
C TYR A 16 -12.88 -4.04 -41.72
N GLN A 17 -14.18 -4.27 -41.92
CA GLN A 17 -15.21 -3.90 -40.95
C GLN A 17 -15.14 -4.76 -39.68
N ALA A 18 -14.87 -6.06 -39.83
CA ALA A 18 -14.68 -6.96 -38.70
C ALA A 18 -13.46 -6.57 -37.86
N ILE A 19 -12.33 -6.26 -38.50
CA ILE A 19 -11.11 -5.80 -37.82
C ILE A 19 -11.36 -4.47 -37.10
N ALA A 20 -12.02 -3.51 -37.76
CA ALA A 20 -12.36 -2.23 -37.14
C ALA A 20 -13.23 -2.41 -35.88
N ALA A 21 -14.25 -3.25 -35.94
CA ALA A 21 -15.11 -3.55 -34.79
C ALA A 21 -14.33 -4.22 -33.64
N ILE A 22 -13.43 -5.16 -33.96
CA ILE A 22 -12.58 -5.81 -32.96
C ILE A 22 -11.64 -4.80 -32.30
N ILE A 23 -11.02 -3.90 -33.07
CA ILE A 23 -10.12 -2.87 -32.55
C ILE A 23 -10.88 -1.92 -31.62
N VAL A 24 -12.06 -1.45 -32.02
CA VAL A 24 -12.87 -0.56 -31.18
C VAL A 24 -13.28 -1.25 -29.89
N ALA A 25 -13.77 -2.50 -29.96
CA ALA A 25 -14.13 -3.26 -28.77
C ALA A 25 -12.93 -3.47 -27.85
N THR A 26 -11.78 -3.87 -28.40
CA THR A 26 -10.53 -4.07 -27.66
C THR A 26 -10.09 -2.78 -26.97
N GLN A 27 -10.16 -1.64 -27.66
CA GLN A 27 -9.83 -0.33 -27.10
C GLN A 27 -10.75 0.04 -25.93
N SER A 28 -12.07 -0.19 -26.07
CA SER A 28 -13.02 0.06 -25.00
C SER A 28 -12.72 -0.78 -23.75
N PHE A 29 -12.50 -2.08 -23.92
CA PHE A 29 -12.13 -2.96 -22.80
C PHE A 29 -10.77 -2.61 -22.20
N PHE A 30 -9.81 -2.20 -23.02
CA PHE A 30 -8.50 -1.76 -22.56
C PHE A 30 -8.59 -0.54 -21.66
N ILE A 31 -9.38 0.47 -22.04
CA ILE A 31 -9.60 1.67 -21.23
C ILE A 31 -10.24 1.32 -19.89
N ILE A 32 -11.30 0.49 -19.91
CA ILE A 32 -11.98 0.04 -18.68
C ILE A 32 -10.99 -0.70 -17.75
N THR A 33 -10.17 -1.58 -18.32
CA THR A 33 -9.18 -2.36 -17.55
C THR A 33 -8.13 -1.45 -16.94
N LEU A 34 -7.62 -0.47 -17.70
CA LEU A 34 -6.62 0.48 -17.23
C LEU A 34 -7.15 1.34 -16.08
N LEU A 35 -8.38 1.85 -16.20
CA LEU A 35 -9.02 2.61 -15.13
C LEU A 35 -9.23 1.76 -13.87
N THR A 36 -9.71 0.53 -14.04
CA THR A 36 -9.91 -0.41 -12.93
C THR A 36 -8.58 -0.73 -12.22
N PHE A 37 -7.51 -0.93 -13.00
CA PHE A 37 -6.18 -1.19 -12.47
C PHE A 37 -5.66 -0.02 -11.63
N VAL A 38 -5.82 1.22 -12.12
CA VAL A 38 -5.41 2.41 -11.38
C VAL A 38 -6.19 2.55 -10.08
N VAL A 39 -7.52 2.40 -10.11
CA VAL A 39 -8.36 2.53 -8.91
C VAL A 39 -7.99 1.50 -7.84
N ILE A 40 -7.88 0.22 -8.22
CA ILE A 40 -7.54 -0.85 -7.28
C ILE A 40 -6.09 -0.69 -6.79
N GLY A 41 -5.17 -0.34 -7.69
CA GLY A 41 -3.77 -0.09 -7.37
C GLY A 41 -3.62 1.03 -6.35
N SER A 42 -4.24 2.18 -6.58
CA SER A 42 -4.24 3.31 -5.65
C SER A 42 -4.85 2.96 -4.31
N ALA A 43 -5.99 2.23 -4.28
CA ALA A 43 -6.59 1.78 -3.03
C ALA A 43 -5.65 0.88 -2.22
N LYS A 44 -4.92 -0.02 -2.88
CA LYS A 44 -3.92 -0.89 -2.23
C LYS A 44 -2.72 -0.12 -1.71
N VAL A 45 -2.24 0.87 -2.46
CA VAL A 45 -1.16 1.75 -2.00
C VAL A 45 -1.60 2.53 -0.76
N ILE A 46 -2.78 3.15 -0.79
CA ILE A 46 -3.33 3.88 0.37
C ILE A 46 -3.46 2.95 1.58
N GLN A 47 -4.06 1.76 1.41
CA GLN A 47 -4.20 0.77 2.47
C GLN A 47 -2.84 0.34 3.06
N TYR A 48 -1.81 0.23 2.22
CA TYR A 48 -0.46 -0.09 2.68
C TYR A 48 0.12 1.02 3.58
N PHE A 49 -0.10 2.29 3.25
CA PHE A 49 0.34 3.41 4.07
C PHE A 49 -0.52 3.58 5.33
N GLU A 50 -1.83 3.41 5.24
CA GLU A 50 -2.77 3.48 6.38
C GLU A 50 -2.58 2.35 7.39
N SER A 51 -2.02 1.21 6.99
CA SER A 51 -1.73 0.10 7.91
C SER A 51 -0.44 0.27 8.73
N ARG A 52 0.29 1.38 8.53
CA ARG A 52 1.54 1.69 9.24
C ARG A 52 1.48 2.97 10.11
N PRO A 53 0.40 3.25 10.85
CA PRO A 53 0.41 4.38 11.76
C PRO A 53 1.37 4.05 12.89
N GLN A 54 2.57 4.62 12.83
CA GLN A 54 3.57 4.51 13.89
C GLN A 54 3.44 5.73 14.79
N VAL A 55 2.93 5.52 16.00
CA VAL A 55 2.89 6.55 17.03
C VAL A 55 4.15 6.44 17.87
N MET A 56 4.89 7.54 17.99
CA MET A 56 6.05 7.64 18.88
C MET A 56 5.67 8.46 20.10
N ALA A 57 5.65 7.81 21.27
CA ALA A 57 5.51 8.48 22.56
C ALA A 57 6.90 8.62 23.21
N PHE A 58 7.25 9.83 23.63
CA PHE A 58 8.49 10.09 24.35
C PHE A 58 8.21 10.11 25.85
N PHE A 59 9.05 9.41 26.61
CA PHE A 59 9.02 9.46 28.06
C PHE A 59 9.81 10.67 28.56
N LYS A 60 9.38 11.25 29.68
CA LYS A 60 10.18 12.24 30.41
C LYS A 60 11.41 11.56 31.01
N ASP A 61 12.49 12.32 31.22
CA ASP A 61 13.75 11.78 31.74
C ASP A 61 13.64 11.18 33.15
N GLU A 62 12.63 11.62 33.91
CA GLU A 62 12.32 11.19 35.29
C GLU A 62 11.42 9.95 35.37
N ALA A 63 10.99 9.38 34.23
CA ALA A 63 10.08 8.24 34.22
C ALA A 63 10.77 6.98 34.76
N GLU A 64 10.16 6.32 35.75
CA GLU A 64 10.66 5.06 36.28
C GLU A 64 10.30 3.89 35.35
N GLN A 65 11.13 2.84 35.39
CA GLN A 65 10.91 1.62 34.59
C GLN A 65 9.53 0.99 34.84
N LYS A 66 9.03 1.11 36.07
CA LYS A 66 7.72 0.60 36.50
C LYS A 66 6.56 1.32 35.81
N ASP A 67 6.69 2.62 35.53
CA ASP A 67 5.67 3.39 34.83
C ASP A 67 5.59 2.99 33.36
N ILE A 68 6.73 2.66 32.76
CA ILE A 68 6.84 2.16 31.37
C ILE A 68 6.16 0.80 31.23
N GLU A 69 6.40 -0.11 32.18
CA GLU A 69 5.78 -1.44 32.19
C GLU A 69 4.25 -1.37 32.41
N THR A 70 3.80 -0.45 33.27
CA THR A 70 2.37 -0.22 33.50
C THR A 70 1.69 0.30 32.24
N LEU A 71 2.28 1.29 31.57
CA LEU A 71 1.78 1.80 30.29
C LEU A 71 1.76 0.73 29.20
N TYR A 72 2.79 -0.14 29.15
CA TYR A 72 2.82 -1.27 28.22
C TYR A 72 1.63 -2.20 28.44
N ALA A 73 1.36 -2.57 29.69
CA ALA A 73 0.24 -3.44 30.04
C ALA A 73 -1.12 -2.80 29.74
N GLU A 74 -1.28 -1.50 29.93
CA GLU A 74 -2.51 -0.78 29.58
C GLU A 74 -2.73 -0.72 28.06
N LEU A 75 -1.68 -0.43 27.30
CA LEU A 75 -1.73 -0.40 25.83
C LEU A 75 -2.02 -1.79 25.24
N ASP A 76 -1.42 -2.84 25.81
CA ASP A 76 -1.66 -4.22 25.37
C ASP A 76 -3.11 -4.65 25.66
N LYS A 77 -3.64 -4.30 26.84
CA LYS A 77 -5.05 -4.56 27.20
C LYS A 77 -6.06 -3.89 26.28
N THR A 78 -5.71 -2.79 25.62
CA THR A 78 -6.65 -2.12 24.72
C THR A 78 -6.94 -2.93 23.45
N GLY A 79 -6.09 -3.88 23.08
CA GLY A 79 -6.23 -4.70 21.86
C GLY A 79 -6.17 -3.91 20.55
N LYS A 80 -5.90 -2.60 20.61
CA LYS A 80 -5.82 -1.69 19.45
C LYS A 80 -4.41 -1.55 18.89
N VAL A 81 -3.42 -2.14 19.56
CA VAL A 81 -2.01 -2.00 19.21
C VAL A 81 -1.50 -3.28 18.57
N ALA A 82 -1.05 -3.20 17.32
CA ALA A 82 -0.52 -4.37 16.60
C ALA A 82 0.89 -4.77 17.08
N LYS A 83 1.71 -3.81 17.51
CA LYS A 83 3.07 -4.03 18.01
C LYS A 83 3.54 -2.86 18.86
N ILE A 84 4.05 -3.15 20.06
CA ILE A 84 4.71 -2.17 20.93
C ILE A 84 6.21 -2.48 20.96
N ARG A 85 7.05 -1.47 20.71
CA ARG A 85 8.52 -1.60 20.79
C ARG A 85 9.07 -0.55 21.75
N PHE A 86 9.67 -0.99 22.84
CA PHE A 86 10.47 -0.13 23.70
C PHE A 86 11.81 0.18 23.03
N ILE A 87 12.22 1.45 23.04
CA ILE A 87 13.50 1.92 22.50
C ILE A 87 14.21 2.65 23.63
N SER A 88 15.40 2.18 24.00
CA SER A 88 16.20 2.83 25.05
C SER A 88 16.81 4.14 24.55
N LYS A 89 17.21 5.04 25.47
CA LYS A 89 17.89 6.31 25.11
C LYS A 89 19.13 6.08 24.21
N LYS A 90 19.90 5.01 24.47
CA LYS A 90 21.08 4.63 23.67
C LYS A 90 20.70 4.19 22.25
N GLU A 91 19.65 3.38 22.13
CA GLU A 91 19.15 2.92 20.85
C GLU A 91 18.52 4.07 20.05
N ALA A 92 17.80 4.98 20.71
CA ALA A 92 17.25 6.19 20.10
C ALA A 92 18.36 7.07 19.52
N LEU A 93 19.47 7.28 20.26
CA LEU A 93 20.64 8.01 19.76
C LEU A 93 21.27 7.32 18.53
N GLN A 94 21.36 5.99 18.54
CA GLN A 94 21.91 5.25 17.40
C GLN A 94 21.00 5.34 16.16
N ILE A 95 19.68 5.26 16.34
CA ILE A 95 18.70 5.46 15.26
C ILE A 95 18.81 6.88 14.71
N TYR A 96 18.89 7.87 15.59
CA TYR A 96 19.03 9.28 15.20
C TYR A 96 20.30 9.52 14.38
N ARG A 97 21.45 8.99 14.81
CA ARG A 97 22.72 9.08 14.08
C ARG A 97 22.67 8.37 12.72
N LYS A 98 22.00 7.21 12.62
CA LYS A 98 21.83 6.50 11.35
C LYS A 98 20.92 7.23 10.37
N GLN A 99 19.85 7.85 10.87
CA GLN A 99 18.89 8.59 10.03
C GLN A 99 19.45 9.94 9.56
N ASN A 100 20.36 10.54 10.34
CA ASN A 100 20.99 11.83 10.02
C ASN A 100 22.46 11.67 9.56
N ALA A 101 22.86 10.47 9.12
CA ALA A 101 24.23 10.19 8.69
C ALA A 101 24.69 11.11 7.54
N ASP A 102 23.75 11.60 6.72
CA ASP A 102 24.02 12.49 5.59
C ASP A 102 24.04 13.98 5.97
N ASN A 103 23.79 14.33 7.23
CA ASN A 103 23.72 15.72 7.71
C ASN A 103 24.74 15.99 8.84
N PRO A 104 25.94 16.50 8.51
CA PRO A 104 27.04 16.66 9.48
C PRO A 104 26.78 17.72 10.57
N LEU A 105 25.71 18.51 10.46
CA LEU A 105 25.31 19.51 11.46
C LEU A 105 24.44 18.93 12.59
N LEU A 106 23.97 17.69 12.46
CA LEU A 106 23.02 17.05 13.39
C LEU A 106 23.63 15.88 14.17
N LEU A 107 24.93 15.58 14.00
CA LEU A 107 25.64 14.43 14.57
C LEU A 107 26.39 14.72 15.88
#